data_AF-A0A7S3VH24-F1
#
_entry.id   AF-A0A7S3VH24-F1
#
_cell.length_a   1.000
_cell.length_b   1.000
_cell.length_c   1.000
_cell.angle_alpha   90.00
_cell.angle_beta   90.00
_cell.angle_gamma   90.00
#
_symmetry.space_group_name_H-M   'P 1'
#
loop_
_entity.id
_entity.type
_entity.pdbx_description
1 polymer ?
#
loop_
_entity_poly.entity_id
_entity_poly.type
_entity_poly.pdbx_seq_one_letter_code
_entity_poly.pdbx_strand_id
1 'polypeptide(L)'
;ALNFTLLLLCMPIVLKACDTDELEAIDKWLVEQKLDRYGGPKDAVYMGGSPLFDESTGINTPRCDHIQNKFAPEEPWLLSLPLSSSEETITTYDDSAKISQTS
;
A
#
# COMPACT_ATOMS: atom_id res chain seq x y z
N ALA A 1 -0.58 21.58 -40.99
CA ALA A 1 -0.91 20.29 -40.35
C ALA A 1 -0.39 20.35 -38.93
N LEU A 2 -1.27 20.31 -37.92
CA LEU A 2 -0.88 20.35 -36.52
C LEU A 2 -0.37 18.96 -36.10
N ASN A 3 0.90 18.87 -35.72
CA ASN A 3 1.53 17.65 -35.23
C ASN A 3 1.08 17.41 -33.78
N PHE A 4 0.01 16.62 -33.63
CA PHE A 4 -0.50 16.18 -32.33
C PHE A 4 0.22 14.90 -31.91
N THR A 5 1.51 15.02 -31.61
CA THR A 5 2.24 13.90 -31.02
C THR A 5 3.15 14.48 -29.96
N LEU A 6 3.11 13.88 -28.77
CA LEU A 6 4.01 14.08 -27.64
C LEU A 6 3.54 15.04 -26.53
N LEU A 7 2.45 14.66 -25.87
CA LEU A 7 2.15 15.06 -24.48
C LEU A 7 1.82 13.82 -23.63
N LEU A 8 2.72 12.83 -23.63
CA LEU A 8 2.65 11.65 -22.75
C LEU A 8 4.03 11.32 -22.15
N LEU A 9 4.82 12.35 -21.84
CA LEU A 9 6.05 12.23 -21.05
C LEU A 9 5.98 13.27 -19.94
N CYS A 10 5.45 12.86 -18.79
CA CYS A 10 5.77 13.35 -17.44
C CYS A 10 4.60 13.05 -16.48
N MET A 11 4.05 11.82 -16.48
CA MET A 11 3.54 11.33 -15.21
C MET A 11 4.79 10.86 -14.47
N PRO A 12 5.29 11.58 -13.46
CA PRO A 12 6.31 11.02 -12.60
C PRO A 12 5.78 9.66 -12.13
N ILE A 13 6.55 8.60 -12.37
CA ILE A 13 6.31 7.32 -11.71
C ILE A 13 6.53 7.63 -10.23
N VAL A 14 5.44 7.97 -9.53
CA VAL A 14 5.45 8.12 -8.08
C VAL A 14 5.58 6.70 -7.57
N LEU A 15 6.81 6.29 -7.24
CA LEU A 15 7.06 5.03 -6.55
C LEU A 15 6.46 5.17 -5.15
N LYS A 16 5.18 4.79 -5.00
CA LYS A 16 4.49 4.77 -3.73
C LYS A 16 4.97 3.55 -2.97
N ALA A 17 5.70 3.78 -1.88
CA ALA A 17 6.00 2.72 -0.93
C ALA A 17 4.73 2.44 -0.13
N CYS A 18 4.32 1.18 -0.11
CA CYS A 18 3.21 0.68 0.68
C CYS A 18 3.63 0.59 2.15
N ASP A 19 2.86 1.20 3.05
CA ASP A 19 3.10 1.09 4.49
C ASP A 19 2.43 -0.16 5.07
N THR A 20 2.60 -0.37 6.38
CA THR A 20 2.04 -1.52 7.09
C THR A 20 0.52 -1.51 7.07
N ASP A 21 -0.09 -0.35 7.21
CA ASP A 21 -1.54 -0.18 7.32
C ASP A 21 -2.19 -0.48 5.96
N GLU A 22 -1.56 -0.04 4.87
CA GLU A 22 -1.98 -0.33 3.50
C GLU A 22 -1.89 -1.83 3.19
N LEU A 23 -0.83 -2.52 3.66
CA LEU A 23 -0.74 -3.98 3.53
C LEU A 23 -1.85 -4.71 4.29
N GLU A 24 -2.21 -4.25 5.48
CA GLU A 24 -3.31 -4.83 6.26
C GLU A 24 -4.67 -4.61 5.57
N ALA A 25 -4.89 -3.42 5.02
CA ALA A 25 -6.07 -3.10 4.22
C ALA A 25 -6.17 -4.00 2.98
N ILE A 26 -5.06 -4.20 2.28
CA ILE A 26 -4.95 -5.13 1.14
C ILE A 26 -5.34 -6.55 1.57
N ASP A 27 -4.77 -7.05 2.67
CA ASP A 27 -5.01 -8.41 3.12
C ASP A 27 -6.47 -8.64 3.50
N LYS A 28 -7.09 -7.68 4.19
CA LYS A 28 -8.52 -7.74 4.52
C LYS A 28 -9.37 -7.77 3.24
N TRP A 29 -9.10 -6.87 2.30
CA TRP A 29 -9.83 -6.80 1.04
C TRP A 29 -9.70 -8.09 0.23
N LEU A 30 -8.49 -8.65 0.11
CA LEU A 30 -8.24 -9.92 -0.60
C LEU A 30 -9.07 -11.07 -0.01
N VAL A 31 -9.16 -11.15 1.32
CA VAL A 31 -9.99 -12.14 2.01
C VAL A 31 -11.47 -11.96 1.70
N GLU A 32 -11.98 -10.72 1.72
CA GLU A 32 -13.37 -10.41 1.38
C GLU A 32 -13.71 -10.80 -0.07
N GLN A 33 -12.77 -10.60 -0.99
CA GLN A 33 -12.91 -11.00 -2.40
C GLN A 33 -12.66 -12.48 -2.66
N LYS A 34 -12.34 -13.28 -1.63
CA LYS A 34 -11.98 -14.70 -1.74
C LYS A 34 -10.80 -14.95 -2.67
N LEU A 35 -9.84 -14.03 -2.65
CA LEU A 35 -8.58 -14.13 -3.38
C LEU A 35 -7.47 -14.68 -2.46
N ASP A 36 -6.40 -15.16 -3.07
CA ASP A 36 -5.17 -15.52 -2.37
C ASP A 36 -4.35 -14.26 -2.02
N ARG A 37 -3.22 -14.46 -1.34
CA ARG A 37 -2.29 -13.39 -0.91
C ARG A 37 -1.64 -12.58 -2.05
N TYR A 38 -1.78 -13.03 -3.30
CA TYR A 38 -1.27 -12.43 -4.53
C TYR A 38 -2.42 -11.92 -5.43
N GLY A 39 -3.65 -11.89 -4.93
CA GLY A 39 -4.83 -11.47 -5.70
C GLY A 39 -5.25 -12.47 -6.78
N GLY A 40 -4.74 -13.70 -6.73
CA GLY A 40 -5.19 -14.82 -7.57
C GLY A 40 -6.41 -15.52 -6.95
N PRO A 41 -7.02 -16.50 -7.65
CA PRO A 41 -8.02 -17.37 -7.05
C PRO A 41 -7.48 -18.04 -5.77
N LYS A 42 -8.32 -18.22 -4.76
CA LYS A 42 -7.92 -18.82 -3.46
C LYS A 42 -7.19 -20.17 -3.59
N ASP A 43 -7.58 -20.97 -4.58
CA ASP A 43 -7.04 -22.31 -4.82
C ASP A 43 -5.97 -22.31 -5.95
N ALA A 44 -5.39 -21.15 -6.25
CA ALA A 44 -4.34 -21.03 -7.25
C ALA A 44 -3.09 -21.82 -6.83
N VAL A 45 -2.54 -22.59 -7.77
CA VAL A 45 -1.29 -23.32 -7.61
C VAL A 45 -0.26 -22.72 -8.57
N TYR A 46 0.88 -22.29 -8.02
CA TYR A 46 1.96 -21.68 -8.78
C TYR A 46 3.08 -22.70 -9.02
N MET A 47 3.12 -23.27 -10.22
CA MET A 47 4.01 -24.38 -10.57
C MET A 47 5.48 -23.97 -10.81
N GLY A 48 5.78 -22.67 -10.79
CA GLY A 48 7.12 -22.10 -11.06
C GLY A 48 7.66 -21.21 -9.93
N GLY A 49 7.10 -21.29 -8.71
CA GLY A 49 7.50 -20.44 -7.60
C GLY A 49 6.53 -19.30 -7.31
N SER A 50 7.02 -18.22 -6.73
CA SER A 50 6.17 -17.08 -6.34
C SER A 50 5.78 -16.24 -7.56
N PRO A 51 4.52 -15.78 -7.68
CA PRO A 51 4.12 -14.80 -8.70
C PRO A 51 4.90 -13.49 -8.66
N LEU A 52 5.62 -13.26 -7.56
CA LEU A 52 6.44 -12.08 -7.35
C LEU A 52 7.83 -12.18 -7.97
N PHE A 53 8.26 -13.35 -8.43
CA PHE A 53 9.58 -13.55 -9.01
C PHE A 53 9.52 -13.56 -10.52
N ASP A 54 10.24 -12.64 -11.15
CA ASP A 54 10.43 -12.64 -12.60
C ASP A 54 11.69 -13.45 -12.94
N GLU A 55 11.49 -14.65 -13.48
CA GLU A 55 12.57 -15.55 -13.87
C GLU A 55 13.45 -15.00 -15.01
N SER A 56 12.92 -14.08 -15.83
CA SER A 56 13.67 -13.50 -16.95
C SER A 56 14.68 -12.46 -16.50
N THR A 57 14.37 -11.74 -15.41
CA THR A 57 15.23 -10.67 -14.86
C THR A 57 15.91 -11.07 -13.55
N GLY A 58 15.41 -12.11 -12.87
CA GLY A 58 15.85 -12.51 -11.53
C GLY A 58 15.41 -11.56 -10.41
N ILE A 59 14.45 -10.67 -10.68
CA ILE A 59 14.00 -9.65 -9.72
C ILE A 59 12.73 -10.11 -9.00
N ASN A 60 12.66 -9.83 -7.70
CA ASN A 60 11.42 -9.99 -6.93
C ASN A 60 10.68 -8.65 -6.86
N THR A 61 9.42 -8.63 -7.30
CA THR A 61 8.52 -7.49 -7.13
C THR A 61 7.95 -7.47 -5.71
N PRO A 62 7.95 -6.32 -5.02
CA PRO A 62 7.26 -6.18 -3.75
C PRO A 62 5.78 -6.56 -3.89
N ARG A 63 5.24 -7.25 -2.87
CA ARG A 63 3.85 -7.74 -2.94
C ARG A 63 2.85 -6.61 -3.12
N CYS A 64 3.05 -5.49 -2.44
CA CYS A 64 2.13 -4.37 -2.56
C CYS A 64 2.11 -3.81 -3.98
N ASP A 65 3.28 -3.57 -4.58
CA ASP A 65 3.41 -3.15 -5.97
C ASP A 65 2.73 -4.15 -6.92
N HIS A 66 2.88 -5.46 -6.68
CA HIS A 66 2.20 -6.48 -7.47
C HIS A 66 0.67 -6.36 -7.41
N ILE A 67 0.11 -6.17 -6.21
CA ILE A 67 -1.34 -6.02 -6.00
C ILE A 67 -1.85 -4.69 -6.57
N GLN A 68 -1.17 -3.58 -6.29
CA GLN A 68 -1.46 -2.25 -6.83
C GLN A 68 -1.48 -2.29 -8.36
N ASN A 69 -0.43 -2.82 -9.00
CA ASN A 69 -0.39 -2.94 -10.46
C ASN A 69 -1.52 -3.80 -11.03
N LYS A 70 -2.00 -4.80 -10.27
CA LYS A 70 -3.06 -5.72 -10.71
C LYS A 70 -4.47 -5.14 -10.59
N PHE A 71 -4.71 -4.28 -9.60
CA PHE A 71 -6.04 -3.70 -9.31
C PHE A 71 -6.11 -2.17 -9.47
N ALA A 72 -5.04 -1.54 -9.95
CA ALA A 72 -5.04 -0.14 -10.33
C ALA A 72 -6.02 0.13 -11.49
N PRO A 73 -6.63 1.33 -11.55
CA PRO A 73 -6.40 2.50 -10.69
C PRO A 73 -7.32 2.59 -9.46
N GLU A 74 -8.21 1.62 -9.24
CA GLU A 74 -9.29 1.77 -8.25
C GLU A 74 -8.86 1.57 -6.80
N GLU A 75 -7.75 0.84 -6.57
CA GLU A 75 -7.14 0.56 -5.24
C GLU A 75 -8.20 0.40 -4.11
N PRO A 76 -9.13 -0.56 -4.25
CA PRO A 76 -10.36 -0.60 -3.45
C PRO A 76 -10.14 -0.79 -1.95
N TRP A 77 -8.98 -1.28 -1.53
CA TRP A 77 -8.60 -1.40 -0.12
C TRP A 77 -8.38 -0.04 0.57
N LEU A 78 -8.12 1.05 -0.16
CA LEU A 78 -7.94 2.38 0.44
C LEU A 78 -9.18 2.87 1.18
N LEU A 79 -10.37 2.36 0.84
CA LEU A 79 -11.62 2.67 1.55
C LEU A 79 -11.61 2.16 3.00
N SER A 80 -10.75 1.20 3.31
CA SER A 80 -10.62 0.61 4.64
C SER A 80 -9.51 1.21 5.49
N LEU A 81 -8.67 2.07 4.90
CA LEU A 81 -7.66 2.80 5.66
C LEU A 81 -8.34 3.90 6.48
N PRO A 82 -7.98 4.06 7.77
CA PRO A 82 -8.33 5.28 8.47
C PRO A 82 -7.70 6.42 7.68
N LEU A 83 -8.51 7.37 7.19
CA LEU A 83 -8.01 8.58 6.52
C LEU A 83 -6.88 9.14 7.39
N SER A 84 -5.66 9.05 6.88
CA SER A 84 -4.46 9.44 7.61
C SER A 84 -4.69 10.82 8.19
N SER A 85 -4.81 10.83 9.52
CA SER A 85 -4.86 11.99 10.38
C SER A 85 -3.75 12.95 9.98
N SER A 86 -4.10 13.98 9.22
CA SER A 86 -3.28 15.16 9.03
C SER A 86 -3.83 16.32 9.84
N GLU A 87 -4.17 16.12 11.11
CA GLU A 87 -4.19 17.20 12.11
C GLU A 87 -4.29 16.65 13.54
N GLU A 88 -3.14 16.42 14.21
CA GLU A 88 -3.02 16.69 15.64
C GLU A 88 -1.53 16.72 16.07
N THR A 89 -0.87 17.85 15.83
CA THR A 89 0.29 18.24 16.61
C THR A 89 -0.10 19.42 17.50
N ILE A 90 -0.77 19.12 18.62
CA ILE A 90 -0.73 19.99 19.81
C ILE A 90 -0.44 19.08 21.01
N THR A 91 0.82 18.69 21.17
CA THR A 91 1.33 18.32 22.50
C THR A 91 1.84 19.59 23.15
N THR A 92 0.94 20.30 23.83
CA THR A 92 1.29 21.28 24.84
C THR A 92 1.98 20.52 25.97
N TYR A 93 3.29 20.69 26.11
CA TYR A 93 4.02 20.28 27.31
C TYR A 93 3.60 21.19 28.47
N ASP A 94 2.69 20.73 29.33
CA ASP A 94 2.41 21.33 30.64
C ASP A 94 3.28 20.62 31.69
N ASP A 95 4.42 21.24 31.98
CA ASP A 95 5.36 20.83 33.01
C ASP A 95 4.88 21.37 34.36
N SER A 96 3.85 20.74 34.92
CA SER A 96 3.33 21.02 36.26
C SER A 96 3.41 19.77 37.14
N ALA A 97 4.63 19.28 37.36
CA ALA A 97 4.92 18.33 38.44
C ALA A 97 4.83 19.04 39.80
N LYS A 98 3.62 19.00 40.37
CA LYS A 98 3.33 19.44 41.74
C LYS A 98 3.82 18.38 42.74
N ILE A 99 4.71 18.80 43.62
CA ILE A 99 5.10 18.22 44.92
C ILE A 99 4.02 17.31 45.56
N SER A 100 4.43 16.15 46.06
CA SER A 100 3.71 15.42 47.10
C SER A 100 4.68 14.72 48.06
N GLN A 101 4.59 15.15 49.31
CA GLN A 101 5.19 14.60 50.51
C GLN A 101 4.63 13.19 50.79
N THR A 102 5.45 12.26 51.30
CA THR A 102 4.97 11.20 52.19
C THR A 102 5.99 10.90 53.30
N SER A 103 5.56 11.18 54.53
CA SER A 103 5.93 10.68 55.86
C SER A 103 7.35 10.30 56.23
#